data_AF-A0A2U1MQN7-F1
#
_entry.id   AF-A0A2U1MQN7-F1
#
_cell.length_a   1.000
_cell.length_b   1.000
_cell.length_c   1.000
_cell.angle_alpha   90.00
_cell.angle_beta   90.00
_cell.angle_gamma   90.00
#
_symmetry.space_group_name_H-M   'P 1'
#
loop_
_entity.id
_entity.type
_entity.pdbx_description
1 polymer ?
#
loop_
_entity_poly.entity_id
_entity_poly.type
_entity_poly.pdbx_seq_one_letter_code
_entity_poly.pdbx_strand_id
1 'polypeptide(L)' 'MGHQAFGPLELWNYPVWLENIVPQNIDGTDHPDHIVLASLDTIDDVDVMGERLYQEAEVGAKMGKFGDRNGYGIRS' A
#
# COMPACT_ATOMS: atom_id res chain seq x y z
N MET A 1 -26.26 2.09 -18.17
CA MET A 1 -25.68 0.73 -18.14
C MET A 1 -26.61 -0.25 -17.40
N GLY A 2 -27.89 -0.38 -17.79
CA GLY A 2 -28.88 -1.15 -17.00
C GLY A 2 -28.90 -2.67 -17.22
N HIS A 3 -28.14 -3.15 -18.21
CA HIS A 3 -28.06 -4.57 -18.61
C HIS A 3 -26.65 -5.16 -18.42
N GLN A 4 -25.76 -4.45 -17.73
CA GLN A 4 -24.37 -4.86 -17.52
C GLN A 4 -24.17 -5.24 -16.06
N ALA A 5 -23.87 -6.51 -15.80
CA ALA A 5 -23.39 -6.93 -14.50
C ALA A 5 -21.97 -6.39 -14.28
N PHE A 6 -21.66 -5.96 -13.06
CA PHE A 6 -20.30 -5.63 -12.67
C PHE A 6 -19.45 -6.91 -12.57
N GLY A 7 -18.17 -6.84 -12.92
CA GLY A 7 -17.26 -7.96 -12.79
C GLY A 7 -16.99 -8.28 -11.30
N PRO A 8 -16.91 -9.55 -10.89
CA PRO A 8 -16.68 -9.90 -9.49
C PRO A 8 -15.29 -9.42 -9.00
N LEU A 9 -15.16 -9.08 -7.73
CA LEU A 9 -13.86 -8.77 -7.12
C LEU A 9 -13.09 -10.06 -6.85
N GLU A 10 -12.47 -10.59 -7.90
CA GLU A 10 -11.75 -11.87 -7.90
C GLU A 10 -10.31 -11.71 -8.38
N LEU A 11 -9.46 -12.65 -7.97
CA LEU A 11 -8.08 -12.73 -8.46
C LEU A 11 -8.09 -12.90 -10.00
N TRP A 12 -7.23 -12.13 -10.68
CA TRP A 12 -7.13 -12.07 -12.15
C TRP A 12 -8.30 -11.40 -12.88
N ASN A 13 -9.20 -10.71 -12.17
CA ASN A 13 -10.23 -9.87 -12.80
C ASN A 13 -9.86 -8.38 -12.85
N TYR A 14 -8.57 -8.05 -12.94
CA TYR A 14 -8.13 -6.67 -13.12
C TYR A 14 -8.20 -6.32 -14.61
N PRO A 15 -9.02 -5.32 -15.03
CA PRO A 15 -9.13 -4.97 -16.44
C PRO A 15 -7.78 -4.59 -17.05
N VAL A 16 -7.44 -5.17 -18.21
CA VAL A 16 -6.15 -4.94 -18.90
C VAL A 16 -5.92 -3.46 -19.25
N TRP A 17 -6.99 -2.68 -19.47
CA TRP A 17 -6.86 -1.25 -19.74
C TRP A 17 -6.42 -0.42 -18.51
N LEU A 18 -6.52 -0.97 -17.29
CA LEU A 18 -5.98 -0.34 -16.08
C LEU A 18 -4.46 -0.52 -15.94
N GLU A 19 -3.84 -1.32 -16.82
CA GLU A 19 -2.38 -1.46 -16.88
C GLU A 19 -1.72 -0.29 -17.62
N ASN A 20 -2.47 0.59 -18.28
CA ASN A 20 -1.92 1.73 -19.02
C ASN A 20 -2.88 2.92 -19.00
N ILE A 21 -2.96 3.59 -17.85
CA ILE A 21 -3.85 4.72 -17.63
C ILE A 21 -3.04 6.02 -17.72
N VAL A 22 -3.64 7.05 -18.32
CA VAL A 22 -3.19 8.44 -18.18
C VAL A 22 -3.82 9.01 -16.91
N PRO A 23 -3.05 9.25 -15.84
CA PRO A 23 -3.60 9.83 -14.62
C PRO A 23 -3.95 11.30 -14.84
N GLN A 24 -4.86 11.81 -14.00
CA GLN A 24 -5.24 13.22 -14.01
C GLN A 24 -4.62 13.95 -12.83
N ASN A 25 -4.15 15.17 -13.11
CA ASN A 25 -3.78 16.14 -12.09
C ASN A 25 -4.99 16.60 -11.29
N ILE A 26 -4.75 17.24 -10.15
CA ILE A 26 -5.82 17.80 -9.28
C ILE A 26 -6.68 18.83 -10.04
N ASP A 27 -6.11 19.52 -11.02
CA ASP A 27 -6.80 20.47 -11.88
C ASP A 27 -7.59 19.83 -13.04
N GLY A 28 -7.58 18.49 -13.12
CA GLY A 28 -8.24 17.71 -14.16
C GLY A 28 -7.48 17.65 -15.49
N THR A 29 -6.26 18.17 -15.57
CA THR A 29 -5.40 18.02 -16.76
C THR A 29 -4.74 16.65 -16.78
N ASP A 30 -4.48 16.14 -17.98
CA ASP A 30 -3.79 14.86 -18.14
C ASP A 30 -2.32 14.98 -17.72
N HIS A 31 -1.85 14.03 -16.91
CA HIS A 31 -0.47 13.91 -16.52
C HIS A 31 0.30 13.14 -17.62
N PRO A 32 1.51 13.58 -18.02
CA PRO A 32 2.25 12.97 -19.14
C PRO A 32 2.73 11.54 -18.85
N ASP A 33 2.89 11.18 -17.57
CA ASP A 33 3.38 9.86 -17.18
C ASP A 33 2.23 8.86 -17.02
N HIS A 34 2.25 7.82 -17.86
CA HIS A 34 1.32 6.70 -17.78
C HIS A 34 1.60 5.82 -16.56
N ILE A 35 0.56 5.31 -15.92
CA ILE A 35 0.66 4.45 -14.74
C ILE A 35 -0.05 3.10 -14.92
N VAL A 36 0.49 2.09 -14.23
CA VAL A 36 -0.14 0.78 -14.02
C VAL A 36 -0.87 0.84 -12.67
N LEU A 37 -2.20 0.90 -12.67
CA LEU A 37 -2.94 1.12 -11.42
C LEU A 37 -2.82 -0.03 -10.42
N ALA A 38 -2.79 -1.28 -10.91
CA ALA A 38 -2.62 -2.46 -10.06
C ALA A 38 -1.30 -2.44 -9.27
N SER A 39 -0.23 -1.93 -9.88
CA SER A 39 1.08 -1.78 -9.22
C SER A 39 1.06 -0.64 -8.22
N LEU A 40 0.43 0.50 -8.57
CA LEU A 40 0.33 1.66 -7.68
C LEU A 40 -0.46 1.33 -6.42
N ASP A 41 -1.64 0.70 -6.53
CA ASP A 41 -2.45 0.30 -5.36
C ASP A 41 -1.67 -0.60 -4.39
N THR A 42 -0.86 -1.51 -4.94
CA THR A 42 -0.04 -2.43 -4.13
C THR A 42 1.09 -1.69 -3.43
N ILE A 43 1.77 -0.77 -4.12
CA ILE A 43 2.88 0.02 -3.57
C ILE A 43 2.35 0.98 -2.49
N ASP A 44 1.24 1.66 -2.75
CA ASP A 44 0.62 2.58 -1.80
C ASP A 44 0.16 1.85 -0.52
N ASP A 45 -0.41 0.65 -0.64
CA ASP A 45 -0.76 -0.16 0.53
C ASP A 45 0.49 -0.56 1.32
N VAL A 46 1.56 -1.01 0.65
CA VAL A 46 2.82 -1.34 1.30
C VAL A 46 3.45 -0.13 2.01
N ASP A 47 3.45 1.04 1.38
CA ASP A 47 4.01 2.26 1.95
C ASP A 47 3.21 2.73 3.17
N VAL A 48 1.87 2.73 3.08
CA VAL A 48 0.99 3.05 4.22
C VAL A 48 1.16 2.06 5.36
N MET A 49 1.33 0.76 5.06
CA MET A 49 1.60 -0.25 6.08
C MET A 49 2.99 -0.07 6.71
N GLY A 50 4.00 0.30 5.92
CA GLY A 50 5.33 0.63 6.41
C GLY A 50 5.31 1.79 7.41
N GLU A 51 4.69 2.91 7.02
CA GLU A 51 4.53 4.10 7.88
C GLU A 51 3.82 3.77 9.20
N ARG A 52 2.76 2.96 9.15
CA ARG A 52 2.04 2.51 10.36
C ARG A 52 2.95 1.72 11.29
N LEU A 53 3.76 0.81 10.76
CA LEU A 53 4.70 0.01 11.54
C LEU A 53 5.81 0.87 12.17
N TYR A 54 6.31 1.88 11.45
CA TYR A 54 7.27 2.84 12.01
C TYR A 54 6.67 3.65 13.17
N GLN A 55 5.43 4.12 13.04
CA GLN A 55 4.73 4.83 14.12
C GLN A 55 4.50 3.94 15.34
N GLU A 56 4.11 2.68 15.14
CA GLU A 56 3.93 1.72 16.23
C GLU A 56 5.25 1.39 16.94
N ALA A 57 6.36 1.28 16.19
CA ALA A 57 7.69 1.09 16.75
C ALA A 57 8.16 2.29 17.59
N GLU A 58 7.92 3.52 17.12
CA GLU A 58 8.21 4.73 17.89
C GLU A 58 7.36 4.85 19.16
N VAL A 59 6.08 4.52 19.08
CA VAL A 59 5.17 4.52 20.24
C VAL A 59 5.60 3.44 21.23
N GLY A 60 5.98 2.25 20.75
CA GLY A 60 6.52 1.17 21.58
C GLY A 60 7.84 1.51 22.27
N ALA A 61 8.73 2.25 21.58
CA ALA A 61 9.97 2.77 22.14
C ALA A 61 9.72 3.86 23.20
N LYS A 62 8.78 4.78 22.95
CA LYS A 62 8.39 5.86 23.88
C LYS A 62 7.64 5.33 25.12
N MET A 63 6.89 4.23 25.00
CA MET A 63 6.20 3.59 26.13
C MET A 63 7.10 2.68 26.98
N GLY A 64 8.41 2.59 26.69
CA GLY A 64 9.36 1.77 27.47
C GLY A 64 9.03 0.27 27.46
N LYS A 65 8.21 -0.21 26.53
CA LYS A 65 7.77 -1.62 26.46
C LYS A 65 8.75 -2.54 25.74
N PHE A 66 9.92 -2.04 25.37
CA PHE A 66 11.08 -2.83 24.96
C PHE A 66 12.01 -3.12 26.15
N GLY A 67 11.44 -3.58 27.26
CA GLY A 67 12.16 -4.27 28.32
C GLY A 67 12.08 -5.78 28.08
N ASP A 68 13.24 -6.40 27.85
CA ASP A 68 13.49 -7.84 27.92
C ASP A 68 12.59 -8.77 27.10
N ARG A 69 12.88 -8.90 25.80
CA ARG A 69 12.51 -10.10 25.02
C ARG A 69 13.67 -10.79 24.32
N ASN A 70 14.92 -10.45 24.64
CA ASN A 70 16.08 -11.17 24.14
C ASN A 70 16.80 -11.87 25.29
N GLY A 71 16.32 -13.07 25.63
CA GLY A 71 17.01 -14.05 26.46
C GLY A 71 18.25 -14.65 25.78
N TYR A 72 19.10 -13.82 25.19
CA TYR A 72 20.43 -14.22 24.73
C TYR A 72 21.46 -13.51 25.62
N GLY A 73 21.69 -14.12 26.78
CA GLY A 73 22.83 -13.77 27.62
C GLY A 73 24.13 -14.08 26.87
N ILE A 74 24.84 -13.03 26.46
CA ILE A 74 26.26 -13.14 26.12
C ILE A 74 26.97 -13.37 27.45
N ARG A 75 27.33 -14.64 27.72
CA ARG A 75 28.23 -14.98 28.82
C ARG A 75 29.62 -14.43 28.48
N SER A 76 30.08 -13.48 29.29
CA SER A 76 31.51 -13.09 29.41
C SER A 76 32.31 -14.22 30.05
#